data_AF-A0A4Y2FJH5-F1
#
_entry.id   AF-A0A4Y2FJH5-F1
#
_cell.length_a   1.000
_cell.length_b   1.000
_cell.length_c   1.000
_cell.angle_alpha   90.00
_cell.angle_beta   90.00
_cell.angle_gamma   90.00
#
_symmetry.space_group_name_H-M   'P 1'
#
loop_
_entity.id
_entity.type
_entity.pdbx_description
1 polymer ?
#
loop_
_entity_poly.entity_id
_entity_poly.type
_entity_poly.pdbx_seq_one_letter_code
_entity_poly.pdbx_strand_id
1 'polypeptide(L)'
;MYGQIWVNPDQCNFQCILWKNRSCEELSLYKLLTVTYGTKSPPYLATRVLNKLATDERKKLPLASAVTLKDFYVDDVLSGADNVSSVLKLQQELISLLKAGGMELHKWCANNEMLLENVPT
;
A
#
# COMPACT_ATOMS: atom_id res chain seq x y z
N MET A 1 2.46 2.81 0.34
CA MET A 1 2.53 1.34 0.52
C MET A 1 3.91 0.86 0.99
N TYR A 2 4.96 0.84 0.16
CA TYR A 2 6.24 0.19 0.49
C TYR A 2 6.87 0.59 1.83
N GLY A 3 6.86 1.90 2.14
CA GLY A 3 7.41 2.42 3.39
C GLY A 3 6.69 1.97 4.66
N GLN A 4 5.55 1.27 4.56
CA GLN A 4 4.83 0.67 5.69
C GLN A 4 5.30 -0.77 5.97
N ILE A 5 6.19 -1.31 5.13
CA ILE A 5 6.66 -2.70 5.23
C ILE A 5 8.09 -2.69 5.76
N TRP A 6 8.29 -3.19 6.97
CA TRP A 6 9.61 -3.31 7.58
C TRP A 6 10.45 -4.37 6.89
N VAL A 7 11.73 -4.06 6.74
CA VAL A 7 12.75 -5.01 6.28
C VAL A 7 13.21 -5.81 7.51
N ASN A 8 13.56 -7.08 7.30
CA ASN A 8 14.18 -7.87 8.37
C ASN A 8 15.45 -7.13 8.86
N PRO A 9 15.62 -6.89 10.17
CA PRO A 9 16.79 -6.20 10.73
C PRO A 9 18.14 -6.71 10.20
N ASP A 10 18.27 -8.02 9.97
CA ASP A 10 19.48 -8.66 9.46
C ASP A 10 19.81 -8.25 8.01
N GLN A 11 18.81 -7.80 7.27
CA GLN A 11 18.93 -7.36 5.88
C GLN A 11 19.03 -5.84 5.72
N CYS A 12 18.78 -5.05 6.76
CA CYS A 12 18.81 -3.59 6.66
C CYS A 12 20.20 -3.06 6.29
N ASN A 13 21.28 -3.78 6.62
CA ASN A 13 22.65 -3.41 6.23
C ASN A 13 22.86 -3.42 4.69
N PHE A 14 22.02 -4.13 3.93
CA PHE A 14 22.07 -4.14 2.46
C PHE A 14 21.32 -2.97 1.83
N GLN A 15 20.71 -2.09 2.64
CA GLN A 15 19.97 -0.90 2.20
C GLN A 15 20.61 0.39 2.72
N CYS A 16 21.93 0.35 2.96
CA CYS A 16 22.70 1.52 3.35
C CYS A 16 22.84 2.49 2.18
N ILE A 17 22.65 3.78 2.44
CA ILE A 17 22.86 4.86 1.49
C ILE A 17 23.82 5.89 2.09
N LEU A 18 24.59 6.53 1.22
CA LEU A 18 25.44 7.65 1.57
C LEU A 18 24.73 8.93 1.13
N TRP A 19 24.69 9.92 2.01
CA TRP A 19 24.00 11.19 1.76
C TRP A 19 24.84 12.37 2.20
N LYS A 20 24.71 13.45 1.44
CA LYS A 20 25.43 14.69 1.66
C LYS A 20 24.58 15.84 1.12
N ASN A 21 24.25 16.83 1.97
CA ASN A 21 23.36 17.91 1.57
C ASN A 21 24.11 18.95 0.72
N ARG A 22 25.38 19.23 1.06
CA ARG A 22 26.27 20.09 0.26
C ARG A 22 27.60 19.41 0.00
N SER A 23 28.20 19.62 -1.17
CA SER A 23 29.48 19.01 -1.59
C SER A 23 30.66 19.25 -0.64
N CYS A 24 30.58 20.24 0.24
CA CYS A 24 31.58 20.54 1.26
C CYS A 24 31.34 19.90 2.64
N GLU A 25 30.17 19.31 2.92
CA GLU A 25 29.84 18.72 4.22
C GLU A 25 30.48 17.33 4.43
N GLU A 26 30.41 16.79 5.65
CA GLU A 26 30.81 15.39 5.89
C GLU A 26 29.77 14.42 5.30
N LEU A 27 30.21 13.23 4.91
CA LEU A 27 29.35 12.21 4.34
C LEU A 27 28.58 11.48 5.45
N SER A 28 27.25 11.47 5.37
CA SER A 28 26.40 10.75 6.30
C SER A 28 26.04 9.36 5.76
N LEU A 29 26.07 8.35 6.62
CA LEU A 29 25.60 7.00 6.32
C LEU A 29 24.20 6.80 6.92
N TYR A 30 23.23 6.44 6.09
CA TYR A 30 21.88 6.10 6.51
C TYR A 30 21.56 4.65 6.20
N LYS A 31 20.68 4.06 7.00
CA LYS A 31 20.16 2.71 6.80
C LYS A 31 18.65 2.78 6.62
N LEU A 32 18.17 2.35 5.46
CA LEU A 32 16.73 2.26 5.22
C LEU A 32 16.17 1.05 5.95
N LEU A 33 15.07 1.26 6.69
CA LEU A 33 14.48 0.24 7.56
C LEU A 33 13.24 -0.43 6.96
N THR A 34 12.71 0.16 5.90
CA THR A 34 11.48 -0.28 5.25
C THR A 34 11.77 -0.58 3.78
N VAL A 35 10.90 -1.38 3.16
CA VAL A 35 11.01 -1.73 1.76
C VAL A 35 11.04 -0.43 0.95
N THR A 36 12.11 -0.25 0.16
CA THR A 36 12.32 0.94 -0.66
C THR A 36 12.25 0.61 -2.15
N TYR A 37 12.03 1.62 -2.98
CA TYR A 37 12.08 1.54 -4.43
C TYR A 37 13.52 1.37 -4.96
N GLY A 38 13.64 0.94 -6.21
CA GLY A 38 14.93 0.83 -6.91
C GLY A 38 15.63 -0.53 -6.79
N THR A 39 15.08 -1.47 -6.03
CA THR A 39 15.53 -2.87 -6.01
C THR A 39 14.51 -3.77 -6.74
N LYS A 40 14.89 -5.03 -7.02
CA LYS A 40 14.03 -5.96 -7.80
C LYS A 40 12.87 -6.57 -7.03
N SER A 41 13.02 -6.75 -5.71
CA SER A 41 12.08 -7.45 -4.84
C SER A 41 10.86 -6.65 -4.30
N PRO A 42 10.85 -5.30 -4.20
CA PRO A 42 9.77 -4.54 -3.56
C PRO A 42 8.37 -4.85 -4.08
N PRO A 43 8.11 -4.94 -5.41
CA PRO A 43 6.77 -5.24 -5.90
C PRO A 43 6.25 -6.58 -5.37
N TYR A 44 7.09 -7.63 -5.42
CA TYR A 44 6.75 -8.95 -4.90
C TYR A 44 6.45 -8.92 -3.39
N LEU A 45 7.32 -8.27 -2.61
CA LEU A 45 7.16 -8.19 -1.16
C LEU A 45 5.87 -7.46 -0.78
N ALA A 46 5.55 -6.36 -1.46
CA ALA A 46 4.33 -5.62 -1.18
C ALA A 46 3.06 -6.37 -1.58
N THR A 47 3.04 -7.01 -2.76
CA THR A 47 1.93 -7.88 -3.15
C THR A 47 1.75 -9.03 -2.16
N ARG A 48 2.84 -9.60 -1.64
CA ARG A 48 2.75 -10.68 -0.63
C ARG A 48 2.13 -10.18 0.68
N VAL A 49 2.48 -8.96 1.12
CA VAL A 49 1.88 -8.33 2.31
C VAL A 49 0.39 -8.07 2.09
N LEU A 50 -0.01 -7.49 0.95
CA LEU A 50 -1.41 -7.28 0.59
C LEU A 50 -2.22 -8.59 0.60
N ASN A 51 -1.66 -9.65 0.01
CA ASN A 51 -2.31 -10.97 -0.02
C ASN A 51 -2.48 -11.57 1.39
N LYS A 52 -1.48 -11.38 2.26
CA LYS A 52 -1.58 -11.85 3.65
C LYS A 52 -2.64 -11.05 4.42
N LEU A 53 -2.63 -9.73 4.30
CA LEU A 53 -3.61 -8.84 4.91
C LEU A 53 -5.04 -9.18 4.48
N ALA A 54 -5.27 -9.39 3.19
CA ALA A 54 -6.56 -9.82 2.65
C ALA A 54 -7.00 -11.21 3.12
N THR A 55 -6.05 -12.11 3.38
CA THR A 55 -6.38 -13.42 3.94
C THR A 55 -6.78 -13.31 5.41
N ASP A 56 -6.09 -12.48 6.17
CA ASP A 56 -6.30 -12.31 7.61
C ASP A 56 -7.62 -11.58 7.92
N GLU A 57 -7.94 -10.54 7.16
CA GLU A 57 -9.16 -9.74 7.36
C GLU A 57 -10.38 -10.28 6.58
N ARG A 58 -10.25 -11.39 5.84
CA ARG A 58 -11.31 -11.96 4.98
C ARG A 58 -12.65 -12.14 5.66
N LYS A 59 -12.65 -12.57 6.92
CA LYS A 59 -13.89 -12.81 7.68
C LYS A 59 -14.65 -11.51 7.99
N LYS A 60 -13.93 -10.41 8.20
CA LYS A 60 -14.52 -9.10 8.54
C LYS A 60 -14.82 -8.27 7.29
N LEU A 61 -13.94 -8.33 6.28
CA LEU A 61 -13.95 -7.47 5.10
C LEU A 61 -13.90 -8.31 3.81
N PRO A 62 -14.94 -9.12 3.54
CA PRO A 62 -14.91 -10.09 2.45
C PRO A 62 -14.85 -9.46 1.06
N LEU A 63 -15.47 -8.29 0.83
CA LEU A 63 -15.45 -7.62 -0.47
C LEU A 63 -14.07 -7.06 -0.76
N ALA A 64 -13.52 -6.29 0.19
CA ALA A 64 -12.18 -5.76 0.07
C ALA A 64 -11.14 -6.87 -0.07
N SER A 65 -11.28 -7.97 0.66
CA SER A 65 -10.34 -9.09 0.56
C SER A 65 -10.36 -9.75 -0.82
N ALA A 66 -11.53 -9.92 -1.43
CA ALA A 66 -11.63 -10.45 -2.79
C ALA A 66 -10.95 -9.51 -3.82
N VAL A 67 -11.20 -8.20 -3.70
CA VAL A 67 -10.61 -7.18 -4.58
C VAL A 67 -9.10 -7.07 -4.36
N THR A 68 -8.61 -7.07 -3.12
CA THR A 68 -7.17 -7.02 -2.81
C THR A 68 -6.41 -8.19 -3.42
N LEU A 69 -7.03 -9.37 -3.50
CA LEU A 69 -6.41 -10.57 -4.07
C LEU A 69 -6.44 -10.62 -5.60
N LYS A 70 -7.30 -9.85 -6.26
CA LYS A 70 -7.61 -10.01 -7.69
C LYS A 70 -7.35 -8.76 -8.53
N ASP A 71 -7.64 -7.59 -7.98
CA ASP A 71 -7.77 -6.34 -8.74
C ASP A 71 -6.63 -5.34 -8.44
N PHE A 72 -5.71 -5.68 -7.53
CA PHE A 72 -4.49 -4.91 -7.34
C PHE A 72 -3.46 -5.24 -8.42
N TYR A 73 -2.90 -4.18 -9.00
CA TYR A 73 -1.67 -4.25 -9.78
C TYR A 73 -0.60 -3.43 -9.05
N VAL A 74 0.25 -4.14 -8.31
CA VAL A 74 1.30 -3.54 -7.48
C VAL A 74 0.71 -2.57 -6.44
N ASP A 75 0.84 -1.26 -6.62
CA ASP A 75 0.36 -0.20 -5.74
C ASP A 75 -1.00 0.39 -6.15
N ASP A 76 -1.49 0.06 -7.35
CA ASP A 76 -2.77 0.53 -7.86
C ASP A 76 -3.86 -0.52 -7.70
N VAL A 77 -5.09 -0.07 -7.46
CA VAL A 77 -6.30 -0.91 -7.47
C VAL A 77 -7.34 -0.28 -8.36
N LEU A 78 -7.93 -1.10 -9.23
CA LEU A 78 -9.05 -0.69 -10.09
C LEU A 78 -10.16 -1.72 -9.98
N SER A 79 -11.28 -1.34 -9.36
CA SER A 79 -12.42 -2.23 -9.14
C SER A 79 -13.75 -1.46 -9.19
N GLY A 80 -14.86 -2.19 -9.18
CA GLY A 80 -16.20 -1.64 -9.32
C GLY A 80 -17.30 -2.65 -9.05
N ALA A 81 -18.55 -2.21 -9.19
CA ALA A 81 -19.76 -3.01 -9.02
C ALA A 81 -20.92 -2.40 -9.84
N ASP A 82 -22.02 -3.15 -9.96
CA ASP A 82 -23.16 -2.79 -10.82
C ASP A 82 -24.00 -1.61 -10.30
N ASN A 83 -23.79 -1.19 -9.05
CA ASN A 83 -24.52 -0.06 -8.46
C ASN A 83 -23.66 0.71 -7.45
N VAL A 84 -23.98 2.00 -7.29
CA VAL A 84 -23.25 2.95 -6.45
C VAL A 84 -23.16 2.49 -4.99
N SER A 85 -24.25 1.95 -4.43
CA SER A 85 -24.28 1.49 -3.03
C SER A 85 -23.28 0.35 -2.79
N SER A 86 -23.15 -0.58 -3.75
CA SER A 86 -22.20 -1.69 -3.66
C SER A 86 -20.75 -1.20 -3.76
N VAL A 87 -20.48 -0.22 -4.63
CA VAL A 87 -19.15 0.40 -4.73
C VAL A 87 -18.79 1.17 -3.47
N LEU A 88 -19.72 1.93 -2.88
CA LEU A 88 -19.49 2.63 -1.61
C LEU A 88 -19.17 1.66 -0.48
N LYS A 89 -19.87 0.52 -0.41
CA LYS A 89 -19.56 -0.53 0.58
C LYS A 89 -18.17 -1.11 0.34
N LEU A 90 -17.83 -1.46 -0.90
CA LEU A 90 -16.49 -1.95 -1.26
C LEU A 90 -15.40 -0.94 -0.90
N GLN A 91 -15.61 0.34 -1.21
CA GLN A 91 -14.68 1.43 -0.91
C GLN A 91 -14.40 1.51 0.60
N GLN A 92 -15.45 1.48 1.43
CA GLN A 92 -15.29 1.53 2.89
C GLN A 92 -14.58 0.28 3.45
N GLU A 93 -14.88 -0.90 2.91
CA GLU A 93 -14.15 -2.11 3.28
C GLU A 93 -12.67 -2.03 2.86
N LEU A 94 -12.35 -1.48 1.68
CA LEU A 94 -10.96 -1.33 1.20
C LEU A 94 -10.16 -0.36 2.06
N ILE A 95 -10.76 0.79 2.41
CA ILE A 95 -10.17 1.76 3.33
C ILE A 95 -9.87 1.08 4.67
N SER A 96 -10.83 0.33 5.20
CA SER A 96 -10.69 -0.38 6.48
C SER A 96 -9.60 -1.46 6.43
N LEU A 97 -9.56 -2.23 5.34
CA LEU A 97 -8.60 -3.32 5.16
C LEU A 97 -7.18 -2.78 5.11
N LEU A 98 -6.93 -1.76 4.28
CA LEU A 98 -5.59 -1.19 4.14
C LEU A 98 -5.15 -0.46 5.41
N LYS A 99 -6.08 0.22 6.09
CA LYS A 99 -5.81 0.85 7.39
C LYS A 99 -5.37 -0.18 8.44
N ALA A 100 -5.92 -1.39 8.44
CA ALA A 100 -5.47 -2.47 9.32
C ALA A 100 -4.01 -2.89 9.02
N GLY A 101 -3.56 -2.72 7.78
CA GLY A 101 -2.16 -2.89 7.37
C GLY A 101 -1.29 -1.63 7.48
N GLY A 102 -1.78 -0.55 8.08
CA GLY A 102 -1.06 0.74 8.19
C GLY A 102 -0.92 1.49 6.86
N MET A 103 -1.72 1.13 5.84
CA MET A 103 -1.67 1.71 4.50
C MET A 103 -2.91 2.56 4.24
N GLU A 104 -2.76 3.57 3.38
CA GLU A 104 -3.84 4.47 2.99
C GLU A 104 -3.93 4.53 1.46
N LEU A 105 -5.16 4.53 0.94
CA LEU A 105 -5.44 4.79 -0.47
C LEU A 105 -5.49 6.30 -0.69
N HIS A 106 -4.89 6.74 -1.79
CA HIS A 106 -4.85 8.13 -2.21
C HIS A 106 -5.18 8.24 -3.69
N LYS A 107 -5.37 9.46 -4.20
CA LYS A 107 -5.62 9.74 -5.62
C LYS A 107 -6.86 9.01 -6.15
N TRP A 108 -7.94 9.04 -5.36
CA TRP A 108 -9.22 8.47 -5.72
C TRP A 108 -9.73 9.03 -7.04
N CYS A 109 -10.17 8.14 -7.92
CA CYS A 109 -10.80 8.48 -9.19
C CYS A 109 -12.04 7.61 -9.39
N ALA A 110 -13.09 8.17 -9.99
CA ALA A 110 -14.33 7.48 -10.23
C ALA A 110 -15.04 8.08 -11.44
N ASN A 111 -15.87 7.26 -12.10
CA ASN A 111 -16.78 7.71 -13.17
C ASN A 111 -18.11 8.25 -12.63
N ASN A 112 -18.27 8.30 -11.30
CA ASN A 112 -19.46 8.83 -10.62
C ASN A 112 -19.00 9.66 -9.41
N GLU A 113 -19.39 10.94 -9.37
CA GLU A 113 -18.94 11.90 -8.35
C GLU A 113 -19.38 11.54 -6.93
N MET A 114 -20.52 10.85 -6.75
CA MET A 114 -20.98 10.41 -5.42
C MET A 114 -19.98 9.50 -4.72
N LEU A 115 -19.12 8.80 -5.49
CA LEU A 115 -18.08 7.93 -4.94
C LEU A 115 -16.88 8.71 -4.38
N LEU A 116 -16.77 10.00 -4.68
CA LEU A 116 -15.66 10.86 -4.25
C LEU A 116 -16.03 11.76 -3.07
N GLU A 117 -17.30 11.84 -2.68
CA GLU A 117 -17.76 12.71 -1.59
C GLU A 117 -17.23 12.31 -0.20
N ASN A 118 -16.97 11.02 0.01
CA ASN A 118 -16.66 10.45 1.33
C ASN A 118 -15.29 9.75 1.40
N VAL A 119 -14.37 10.08 0.49
CA VAL A 119 -13.02 9.52 0.50
C VAL A 119 -12.09 10.33 1.43
N PRO A 120 -11.12 9.68 2.09
CA PRO A 120 -10.07 10.39 2.83
C PRO A 120 -9.27 11.30 1.90
N THR A 121 -9.05 12.55 2.32
CA THR A 121 -8.15 13.53 1.69
C THR A 121 -6.70 13.34 2.13
#